data_AF-A0A8X6UPY8-F1
#
_entry.id   AF-A0A8X6UPY8-F1
#
_cell.length_a   1.000
_cell.length_b   1.000
_cell.length_c   1.000
_cell.angle_alpha   90.00
_cell.angle_beta   90.00
_cell.angle_gamma   90.00
#
_symmetry.space_group_name_H-M   'P 1'
#
loop_
_entity.id
_entity.type
_entity.pdbx_description
1 polymer ?
#
loop_
_entity_poly.entity_id
_entity_poly.type
_entity_poly.pdbx_seq_one_letter_code
_entity_poly.pdbx_strand_id
1 'polypeptide(L)'
;MKNFRREVIRGLLLMSSKKTPKRRSLSSKSIPVKKRKPHVPVDESTENVKHILVKIKGGLHGRCSLCSTRKDVHRSRWLCQTCNVPLCLQTVDPTCFEKFHSK
;
A
#
# COMPACT_ATOMS: atom_id res chain seq x y z
N MET A 1 7.41 23.45 -40.04
CA MET A 1 8.49 22.45 -39.86
C MET A 1 8.19 21.34 -38.84
N LYS A 2 7.75 21.61 -37.59
CA LYS A 2 7.49 20.56 -36.58
C LYS A 2 6.38 19.57 -36.97
N ASN A 3 5.31 20.06 -37.60
CA ASN A 3 4.15 19.22 -37.97
C ASN A 3 4.50 18.23 -39.09
N PHE A 4 5.23 18.71 -40.11
CA PHE A 4 5.74 17.87 -41.19
C PHE A 4 6.63 16.73 -40.68
N ARG A 5 7.55 17.01 -39.76
CA ARG A 5 8.40 15.97 -39.15
C ARG A 5 7.58 14.92 -38.38
N ARG A 6 6.51 15.32 -37.68
CA ARG A 6 5.62 14.38 -36.98
C ARG A 6 4.85 13.48 -37.95
N GLU A 7 4.47 14.01 -39.09
CA GLU A 7 3.68 13.31 -40.09
C GLU A 7 4.53 12.23 -40.80
N VAL A 8 5.77 12.56 -41.14
CA VAL A 8 6.75 11.61 -41.70
C VAL A 8 7.05 10.47 -40.70
N ILE A 9 7.25 10.79 -39.41
CA ILE A 9 7.50 9.78 -38.37
C ILE A 9 6.31 8.84 -38.19
N ARG A 10 5.07 9.37 -38.24
CA ARG A 10 3.86 8.53 -38.16
C ARG A 10 3.73 7.58 -39.35
N GLY A 11 4.01 8.05 -40.57
CA GLY A 11 4.02 7.21 -41.77
C GLY A 11 4.99 6.03 -41.65
N LEU A 12 6.21 6.29 -41.16
CA LEU A 12 7.24 5.25 -40.97
C LEU A 12 6.87 4.22 -39.89
N LEU A 13 6.27 4.66 -38.77
CA LEU A 13 5.85 3.77 -37.68
C LEU A 13 4.68 2.83 -38.08
N LEU A 14 3.77 3.32 -38.92
CA LEU A 14 2.64 2.53 -39.42
C LEU A 14 3.09 1.43 -40.39
N MET A 15 4.12 1.69 -41.18
CA MET A 15 4.70 0.69 -42.10
C MET A 15 5.51 -0.39 -41.37
N SER A 16 6.03 -0.09 -40.18
CA SER A 16 6.84 -1.03 -39.38
C SER A 16 6.01 -1.97 -38.50
N SER A 17 4.72 -1.70 -38.30
CA SER A 17 3.84 -2.48 -37.40
C SER A 17 3.14 -3.67 -38.07
N LYS A 18 3.89 -4.50 -38.80
CA LYS A 18 3.47 -5.89 -39.09
C LYS A 18 4.14 -6.84 -38.09
N LYS A 19 3.87 -6.66 -36.80
CA LYS A 19 4.08 -7.62 -35.69
C LYS A 19 3.57 -6.98 -34.40
N THR A 20 2.53 -7.54 -33.82
CA THR A 20 1.96 -7.10 -32.54
C THR A 20 2.79 -7.63 -31.37
N PRO A 21 3.26 -6.81 -30.42
CA PRO A 21 3.68 -7.30 -29.11
C PRO A 21 2.63 -6.94 -28.07
N LYS A 22 1.98 -7.98 -27.56
CA LYS A 22 1.07 -7.97 -26.41
C LYS A 22 1.86 -7.55 -25.15
N ARG A 23 1.84 -6.27 -24.78
CA ARG A 23 2.38 -5.78 -23.49
C ARG A 23 1.22 -5.37 -22.58
N ARG A 24 1.05 -6.10 -21.46
CA ARG A 24 0.20 -5.69 -20.34
C ARG A 24 0.81 -4.42 -19.75
N SER A 25 0.09 -3.30 -19.80
CA SER A 25 0.58 -2.06 -19.19
C SER A 25 0.35 -2.11 -17.67
N LEU A 26 1.42 -1.96 -16.90
CA LEU A 26 1.34 -1.39 -15.56
C LEU A 26 0.88 0.06 -15.74
N SER A 27 -0.32 0.37 -15.28
CA SER A 27 -0.90 1.70 -15.33
C SER A 27 -0.09 2.66 -14.44
N SER A 28 0.87 3.38 -15.02
CA SER A 28 1.55 4.54 -14.41
C SER A 28 0.62 5.77 -14.38
N LYS A 29 -0.60 5.60 -13.86
CA LYS A 29 -1.50 6.73 -13.61
C LYS A 29 -1.01 7.41 -12.35
N SER A 30 -0.28 8.53 -12.49
CA SER A 30 -0.17 9.51 -11.41
C SER A 30 -1.60 9.92 -11.02
N ILE A 31 -2.01 9.59 -9.81
CA ILE A 31 -3.32 9.99 -9.28
C ILE A 31 -3.28 11.53 -9.20
N PRO A 32 -4.22 12.26 -9.83
CA PRO A 32 -4.25 13.71 -9.74
C PRO A 32 -4.45 14.10 -8.26
N VAL A 33 -3.52 14.88 -7.73
CA VAL A 33 -3.60 15.44 -6.37
C VAL A 33 -4.92 16.21 -6.29
N LYS A 34 -5.84 15.75 -5.42
CA LYS A 34 -7.14 16.41 -5.23
C LYS A 34 -6.88 17.80 -4.67
N LYS A 35 -7.21 18.85 -5.44
CA LYS A 35 -7.00 20.28 -5.11
C LYS A 35 -7.56 20.75 -3.75
N ARG A 36 -8.39 19.95 -3.08
CA ARG A 36 -9.07 20.28 -1.81
C ARG A 36 -8.57 19.47 -0.61
N LYS A 37 -7.62 18.55 -0.77
CA LYS A 37 -7.01 17.88 0.37
C LYS A 37 -5.75 18.64 0.75
N PRO A 38 -5.57 19.05 2.03
CA PRO A 38 -4.28 19.53 2.48
C PRO A 38 -3.24 18.44 2.17
N HIS A 39 -2.18 18.86 1.48
CA HIS A 39 -1.04 17.98 1.24
C HIS A 39 -0.26 17.89 2.54
N VAL A 40 -0.31 16.72 3.17
CA VAL A 40 0.53 16.40 4.33
C VAL A 40 1.70 15.57 3.79
N PRO A 41 2.95 16.06 3.89
CA PRO A 41 4.13 15.25 3.62
C PRO A 41 4.05 13.92 4.37
N VAL A 42 4.43 12.83 3.70
CA VAL A 42 4.29 11.47 4.26
C VAL A 42 5.07 11.34 5.56
N ASP A 43 6.24 11.98 5.64
CA ASP A 43 7.15 11.92 6.78
C ASP A 43 6.54 12.55 8.04
N GLU A 44 5.96 13.76 7.92
CA GLU A 44 5.31 14.49 9.03
C GLU A 44 4.15 13.72 9.68
N SER A 45 3.46 12.86 8.91
CA SER A 45 2.32 12.09 9.43
C SER A 45 2.72 11.00 10.42
N THR A 46 3.97 10.54 10.36
CA THR A 46 4.46 9.40 11.16
C THR A 46 5.35 9.79 12.33
N GLU A 47 5.91 10.99 12.32
CA GLU A 47 6.91 11.44 13.29
C GLU A 47 6.39 11.52 14.73
N ASN A 48 5.09 11.77 14.94
CA ASN A 48 4.53 12.02 16.27
C ASN A 48 3.74 10.83 16.86
N VAL A 49 3.68 9.68 16.19
CA VAL A 49 2.86 8.55 16.64
C VAL A 49 3.69 7.54 17.42
N LYS A 50 3.40 7.37 18.72
CA LYS A 50 4.11 6.43 19.60
C LYS A 50 4.02 4.96 19.14
N HIS A 51 2.85 4.55 18.65
CA HIS A 51 2.58 3.17 18.23
C HIS A 51 1.84 3.15 16.90
N ILE A 52 2.39 2.44 15.91
CA ILE A 52 1.82 2.31 14.57
C ILE A 52 1.70 0.83 14.22
N LEU A 53 0.58 0.44 13.62
CA LEU A 53 0.45 -0.88 13.01
C LEU A 53 0.99 -0.89 11.58
N VAL A 54 1.92 -1.80 11.33
CA VAL A 54 2.45 -2.09 10.01
C VAL A 54 2.01 -3.47 9.55
N LYS A 55 1.83 -3.66 8.24
CA LYS A 55 1.56 -4.99 7.67
C LYS A 55 2.82 -5.84 7.73
N ILE A 56 2.67 -7.08 8.18
CA ILE A 56 3.74 -8.07 8.14
C ILE A 56 3.98 -8.45 6.67
N LYS A 57 5.23 -8.32 6.21
CA LYS A 57 5.64 -8.68 4.84
C LYS A 57 5.89 -10.20 4.74
N GLY A 58 5.70 -10.76 3.55
CA GLY A 58 6.09 -12.14 3.26
C GLY A 58 5.06 -13.22 3.61
N GLY A 59 3.77 -12.88 3.76
CA GLY A 59 2.70 -13.86 3.99
C GLY A 59 2.73 -14.54 5.37
N LEU A 60 3.76 -14.27 6.18
CA LEU A 60 3.85 -14.75 7.55
C LEU A 60 2.88 -13.96 8.42
N HIS A 61 1.91 -14.64 9.03
CA HIS A 61 0.97 -14.04 9.97
C HIS A 61 1.36 -14.45 11.40
N GLY A 62 1.64 -13.47 12.25
CA GLY A 62 1.97 -13.70 13.66
C GLY A 62 0.72 -14.03 14.47
N ARG A 63 0.86 -14.79 15.56
CA ARG A 63 -0.24 -15.00 16.50
C ARG A 63 -0.50 -13.71 17.28
N CYS A 64 -1.77 -13.33 17.42
CA CYS A 64 -2.13 -12.15 18.21
C CYS A 64 -1.71 -12.36 19.67
N SER A 65 -0.97 -11.42 20.25
CA SER A 65 -0.55 -11.53 21.65
C SER A 65 -1.69 -11.41 22.66
N LEU A 66 -2.80 -10.77 22.27
CA LEU A 66 -3.92 -10.50 23.18
C LEU A 66 -5.01 -11.57 23.13
N CYS A 67 -5.38 -12.04 21.93
CA CYS A 67 -6.52 -12.95 21.75
C CYS A 67 -6.14 -14.35 21.30
N SER A 68 -4.90 -14.61 20.87
CA SER A 68 -4.49 -15.96 20.46
C SER A 68 -4.25 -16.83 21.69
N THR A 69 -4.91 -17.98 21.75
CA THR A 69 -4.71 -18.98 22.81
C THR A 69 -4.19 -20.28 22.21
N ARG A 70 -3.80 -21.25 23.06
CA ARG A 70 -3.39 -22.58 22.58
C ARG A 70 -4.53 -23.34 21.91
N LYS A 71 -5.77 -23.11 22.36
CA LYS A 71 -6.97 -23.80 21.86
C LYS A 71 -7.57 -23.09 20.64
N ASP A 72 -7.52 -21.77 20.61
CA ASP A 72 -8.00 -20.95 19.50
C ASP A 72 -6.90 -20.00 19.00
N VAL A 73 -6.30 -20.37 17.87
CA VAL A 73 -5.15 -19.67 17.31
C VAL A 73 -5.62 -18.56 16.38
N HIS A 74 -5.69 -17.34 16.90
CA HIS A 74 -5.88 -16.15 16.07
C HIS A 74 -4.56 -15.62 15.52
N ARG A 75 -4.51 -15.42 14.20
CA ARG A 75 -3.36 -14.83 13.50
C ARG A 75 -3.69 -13.41 13.03
N SER A 76 -2.74 -12.49 13.19
CA SER A 76 -2.81 -11.12 12.69
C SER A 76 -1.92 -10.91 11.48
N ARG A 77 -2.38 -10.06 10.56
CA ARG A 77 -1.57 -9.52 9.45
C ARG A 77 -0.82 -8.24 9.83
N TRP A 78 -1.06 -7.76 11.05
CA TRP A 78 -0.58 -6.48 11.55
C TRP A 78 0.35 -6.69 12.74
N LEU A 79 1.34 -5.81 12.83
CA LEU A 79 2.35 -5.79 13.89
C LEU A 79 2.53 -4.34 14.34
N CYS A 80 2.58 -4.11 15.64
CA CYS A 80 2.98 -2.81 16.18
C CYS A 80 4.48 -2.61 15.89
N GLN A 81 4.83 -1.61 15.09
CA GLN A 81 6.22 -1.33 14.69
C GLN A 81 7.11 -1.00 15.89
N THR A 82 6.57 -0.30 16.87
CA THR A 82 7.30 0.10 18.08
C THR A 82 7.53 -1.07 19.04
N CYS A 83 6.52 -1.93 19.22
CA CYS A 83 6.58 -3.03 20.20
C CYS A 83 7.03 -4.37 19.58
N ASN A 84 7.03 -4.48 18.24
CA ASN A 84 7.23 -5.73 17.50
C ASN A 84 6.27 -6.86 17.93
N VAL A 85 5.04 -6.50 18.27
CA VAL A 85 4.01 -7.46 18.71
C VAL A 85 2.91 -7.59 17.65
N PRO A 86 2.51 -8.82 17.24
CA PRO A 86 1.38 -9.01 16.35
C PRO A 86 0.08 -8.75 17.10
N LEU A 87 -0.73 -7.81 16.62
CA LEU A 87 -1.99 -7.40 17.24
C LEU A 87 -3.10 -7.35 16.19
N CYS A 88 -4.29 -7.83 16.54
CA CYS A 88 -5.44 -7.83 15.64
C CYS A 88 -6.15 -6.47 15.60
N LEU A 89 -6.59 -6.07 14.42
CA LEU A 89 -7.63 -5.06 14.21
C LEU A 89 -8.97 -5.78 14.03
N GLN A 90 -9.35 -6.61 14.99
CA GLN A 90 -10.66 -7.27 14.97
C GLN A 90 -11.77 -6.20 14.98
N THR A 91 -12.90 -6.51 14.37
CA THR A 91 -14.07 -5.63 14.19
C THR A 91 -14.80 -5.27 15.49
N VAL A 92 -14.24 -5.62 16.65
CA VAL A 92 -14.84 -5.38 17.97
C VAL A 92 -14.08 -4.24 18.62
N ASP A 93 -14.82 -3.19 18.97
CA ASP A 93 -14.29 -2.03 19.69
C ASP A 93 -14.28 -2.31 21.21
N PRO A 94 -13.18 -2.04 21.95
CA PRO A 94 -11.88 -1.61 21.44
C PRO A 94 -11.08 -2.77 20.83
N THR A 95 -10.32 -2.44 19.78
CA THR A 95 -9.51 -3.43 19.05
C THR A 95 -8.42 -4.03 19.96
N CYS A 96 -7.84 -5.18 19.57
CA CYS A 96 -6.73 -5.75 20.35
C CYS A 96 -5.52 -4.80 20.40
N PHE A 97 -5.33 -3.98 19.37
CA PHE A 97 -4.29 -2.96 19.35
C PHE A 97 -4.56 -1.86 20.39
N GLU A 98 -5.78 -1.31 20.40
CA GLU A 98 -6.17 -0.31 21.39
C GLU A 98 -6.10 -0.86 22.80
N LYS A 99 -6.64 -2.06 23.06
CA LYS A 99 -6.55 -2.71 24.38
C LYS A 99 -5.13 -2.94 24.87
N PHE A 100 -4.19 -3.20 23.95
CA PHE A 100 -2.80 -3.41 24.30
C PHE A 100 -2.10 -2.08 24.67
N HIS A 101 -2.54 -0.97 24.08
CA HIS A 101 -1.95 0.36 24.27
C HIS A 101 -2.78 1.31 25.14
N SER A 102 -3.93 0.88 25.65
CA SER A 102 -4.82 1.67 26.52
C SER A 102 -4.35 1.70 27.98
N LYS A 103 -3.05 1.53 28.22
CA LYS A 103 -2.43 1.41 29.54
C LYS A 103 -1.39 2.49 29.78
#